data_AF-A0A2W5XD00-F1
#
_entry.id   AF-A0A2W5XD00-F1
#
_cell.length_a   1.000
_cell.length_b   1.000
_cell.length_c   1.000
_cell.angle_alpha   90.00
_cell.angle_beta   90.00
_cell.angle_gamma   90.00
#
_symmetry.space_group_name_H-M   'P 1'
#
loop_
_entity.id
_entity.type
_entity.pdbx_description
1 polymer ?
#
loop_
_entity_poly.entity_id
_entity_poly.type
_entity_poly.pdbx_seq_one_letter_code
_entity_poly.pdbx_strand_id
1 'polypeptide(L)'
;MAPLFDPLTPLNFPDLFTLLWVAGILIGVGAILVYNTAQRRYRRYPTILALHEWIFWPIVVGWGIVPLLVVIHVPLILILLLVIPAMSVAAWATFIRFPPLIAAANDEIRRRRFVPPPRRDEKERPRATPAGRRRRHR
;
A
#
# COMPACT_ATOMS: atom_id res chain seq x y z
N MET A 1 17.43 -10.63 -35.64
CA MET A 1 16.14 -10.92 -34.95
C MET A 1 15.97 -9.90 -33.85
N ALA A 2 14.76 -9.39 -33.63
CA ALA A 2 14.48 -8.42 -32.57
C ALA A 2 14.14 -9.18 -31.28
N PRO A 3 15.01 -9.19 -30.25
CA PRO A 3 14.88 -10.07 -29.09
C PRO A 3 13.59 -9.85 -28.28
N LEU A 4 12.95 -8.69 -28.43
CA LEU A 4 11.69 -8.35 -27.76
C LEU A 4 10.51 -9.26 -28.13
N PHE A 5 10.48 -9.80 -29.35
CA PHE A 5 9.38 -10.63 -29.84
C PHE A 5 9.61 -12.12 -29.65
N ASP A 6 10.82 -12.52 -29.22
CA ASP A 6 11.14 -13.91 -28.97
C ASP A 6 10.50 -14.39 -27.66
N PRO A 7 10.05 -15.66 -27.60
CA PRO A 7 9.45 -16.22 -26.40
C PRO A 7 10.48 -16.27 -25.27
N LEU A 8 10.05 -15.92 -24.06
CA LEU A 8 10.91 -15.95 -22.88
C LEU A 8 11.15 -17.40 -22.45
N THR A 9 12.22 -18.00 -22.96
CA THR A 9 12.63 -19.38 -22.68
C THR A 9 14.04 -19.41 -22.07
N PRO A 10 14.42 -20.49 -21.35
CA PRO A 10 15.79 -20.67 -20.88
C PRO A 10 16.84 -20.72 -22.02
N LEU A 11 16.43 -21.04 -23.24
CA LEU A 11 17.29 -21.11 -24.42
C LEU A 11 17.57 -19.71 -25.01
N ASN A 12 16.54 -18.87 -25.10
CA ASN A 12 16.66 -17.52 -25.68
C ASN A 12 17.18 -16.50 -24.64
N PHE A 13 16.80 -16.69 -23.37
CA PHE A 13 17.01 -15.73 -22.29
C PHE A 13 17.35 -16.45 -20.96
N PRO A 14 18.47 -17.17 -20.85
CA PRO A 14 18.79 -18.01 -19.69
C PRO A 14 18.76 -17.25 -18.35
N ASP A 15 19.40 -16.08 -18.32
CA ASP A 15 19.50 -15.27 -17.11
C ASP A 15 18.16 -14.58 -16.81
N LEU A 16 17.57 -13.95 -17.83
CA LEU A 16 16.33 -13.18 -17.73
C LEU A 16 15.13 -14.05 -17.36
N PHE A 17 15.06 -15.28 -17.88
CA PHE A 17 14.03 -16.25 -17.52
C PHE A 17 14.04 -16.47 -16.00
N THR A 18 15.21 -16.83 -15.45
CA THR A 18 15.36 -17.11 -14.02
C THR A 18 15.07 -15.89 -13.17
N LEU A 19 15.61 -14.72 -13.57
CA LEU A 19 15.39 -13.48 -12.85
C LEU A 19 13.91 -13.08 -12.82
N LEU A 20 13.18 -13.20 -13.93
CA LEU A 20 11.79 -12.72 -14.01
C LEU A 20 10.83 -13.54 -13.17
N TRP A 21 10.87 -14.88 -13.24
CA TRP A 21 9.95 -15.68 -12.44
C TRP A 21 10.29 -15.62 -10.94
N VAL A 22 11.59 -15.61 -10.58
CA VAL A 22 12.02 -15.45 -9.18
C VAL A 22 11.61 -14.08 -8.65
N ALA A 23 11.87 -13.00 -9.40
CA ALA A 23 11.48 -11.65 -9.03
C ALA A 23 9.95 -11.53 -8.91
N GLY A 24 9.18 -12.13 -9.82
CA GLY A 24 7.72 -12.14 -9.76
C GLY A 24 7.18 -12.73 -8.45
N ILE A 25 7.73 -13.87 -8.02
CA ILE A 25 7.37 -14.49 -6.74
C ILE A 25 7.79 -13.61 -5.56
N LEU A 26 9.06 -13.20 -5.52
CA LEU A 26 9.61 -12.42 -4.40
C LEU A 26 8.90 -11.08 -4.22
N ILE A 27 8.68 -10.34 -5.32
CA ILE A 27 8.01 -9.04 -5.31
C ILE A 27 6.53 -9.23 -4.96
N GLY A 28 5.86 -10.24 -5.52
CA GLY A 28 4.45 -10.53 -5.21
C GLY A 28 4.24 -10.85 -3.73
N VAL A 29 5.04 -11.77 -3.16
CA VAL A 29 4.99 -12.12 -1.73
C VAL A 29 5.38 -10.92 -0.87
N GLY A 30 6.44 -10.20 -1.24
CA GLY A 30 6.87 -8.99 -0.54
C GLY A 30 5.78 -7.93 -0.48
N ALA A 31 5.09 -7.68 -1.60
CA ALA A 31 3.98 -6.74 -1.66
C ALA A 31 2.81 -7.14 -0.74
N ILE A 32 2.48 -8.44 -0.67
CA ILE A 32 1.47 -8.95 0.26
C ILE A 32 1.88 -8.70 1.71
N LEU A 33 3.13 -8.97 2.08
CA LEU A 33 3.61 -8.74 3.45
C LEU A 33 3.61 -7.25 3.81
N VAL A 34 4.12 -6.40 2.92
CA VAL A 34 4.12 -4.93 3.10
C VAL A 34 2.70 -4.40 3.23
N TYR A 35 1.77 -4.86 2.40
CA TYR A 35 0.39 -4.43 2.47
C TYR A 35 -0.30 -4.87 3.76
N ASN A 36 -0.09 -6.12 4.20
CA ASN A 36 -0.62 -6.61 5.46
C ASN A 36 -0.11 -5.81 6.68
N THR A 37 1.18 -5.49 6.69
CA THR A 37 1.76 -4.65 7.76
C THR A 37 1.22 -3.22 7.72
N ALA A 38 1.07 -2.64 6.52
CA ALA A 38 0.47 -1.32 6.33
C ALA A 38 -0.98 -1.25 6.80
N GLN A 39 -1.79 -2.27 6.50
CA GLN A 39 -3.18 -2.40 6.97
C GLN A 39 -3.27 -2.38 8.49
N ARG A 40 -2.37 -3.10 9.18
CA ARG A 40 -2.32 -3.11 10.66
C ARG A 40 -1.84 -1.77 11.23
N ARG A 41 -0.82 -1.16 10.61
CA ARG A 41 -0.18 0.07 11.13
C ARG A 41 -1.00 1.33 10.86
N TYR A 42 -1.57 1.47 9.67
CA TYR A 42 -2.19 2.71 9.18
C TYR A 42 -3.72 2.66 9.15
N ARG A 43 -4.35 1.70 9.83
CA ARG A 43 -5.82 1.58 9.91
C ARG A 43 -6.54 2.87 10.32
N ARG A 44 -5.89 3.74 11.12
CA ARG A 44 -6.43 5.02 11.58
C ARG A 44 -6.20 6.20 10.62
N TYR A 45 -5.36 6.01 9.60
CA TYR A 45 -4.93 7.04 8.66
C TYR A 45 -5.34 6.64 7.23
N PRO A 46 -6.60 6.91 6.84
CA PRO A 46 -7.17 6.39 5.59
C PRO A 46 -6.40 6.84 4.34
N THR A 47 -5.86 8.06 4.33
CA THR A 47 -5.05 8.58 3.20
C THR A 47 -3.76 7.80 3.01
N ILE A 48 -3.07 7.42 4.10
CA ILE A 48 -1.84 6.64 4.03
C ILE A 48 -2.17 5.20 3.64
N LEU A 49 -3.29 4.66 4.14
CA LEU A 49 -3.75 3.32 3.76
C LEU A 49 -4.04 3.24 2.26
N ALA A 50 -4.75 4.23 1.72
CA ALA A 50 -5.04 4.34 0.30
C ALA A 50 -3.74 4.41 -0.54
N LEU A 51 -2.71 5.13 -0.10
CA LEU A 51 -1.40 5.12 -0.79
C LEU A 51 -0.87 3.69 -0.93
N HIS A 52 -0.90 2.91 0.16
CA HIS A 52 -0.41 1.54 0.12
C HIS A 52 -1.26 0.65 -0.79
N GLU A 53 -2.58 0.84 -0.85
CA GLU A 53 -3.46 0.15 -1.81
C GLU A 53 -3.10 0.48 -3.26
N TRP A 54 -2.85 1.76 -3.56
CA TRP A 54 -2.47 2.22 -4.90
C TRP A 54 -1.09 1.75 -5.34
N ILE A 55 -0.20 1.42 -4.41
CA ILE A 55 1.09 0.76 -4.71
C ILE A 55 0.91 -0.75 -4.82
N PHE A 56 0.14 -1.34 -3.89
CA PHE A 56 -0.03 -2.78 -3.77
C PHE A 56 -0.68 -3.40 -5.00
N TRP A 57 -1.81 -2.84 -5.46
CA TRP A 57 -2.58 -3.45 -6.56
C TRP A 57 -1.79 -3.55 -7.86
N PRO A 58 -1.16 -2.46 -8.38
CA PRO A 58 -0.36 -2.55 -9.58
C PRO A 58 0.82 -3.52 -9.42
N ILE A 59 1.50 -3.52 -8.28
CA ILE A 59 2.65 -4.39 -8.06
C ILE A 59 2.24 -5.86 -8.01
N VAL A 60 1.18 -6.20 -7.28
CA VAL A 60 0.70 -7.60 -7.20
C VAL A 60 0.16 -8.09 -8.53
N VAL A 61 -0.60 -7.27 -9.26
CA VAL A 61 -1.12 -7.67 -10.57
C VAL A 61 0.02 -7.77 -11.60
N GLY A 62 0.89 -6.75 -11.65
CA GLY A 62 1.97 -6.65 -12.62
C GLY A 62 3.05 -7.72 -12.42
N TRP A 63 3.48 -7.96 -11.19
CA TRP A 63 4.54 -8.93 -10.88
C TRP A 63 4.03 -10.31 -10.49
N GLY A 64 2.86 -10.41 -9.87
CA GLY A 64 2.31 -11.70 -9.42
C GLY A 64 1.91 -12.63 -10.54
N ILE A 65 1.58 -12.09 -11.73
CA ILE A 65 1.29 -12.91 -12.92
C ILE A 65 2.55 -13.29 -13.72
N VAL A 66 3.70 -12.63 -13.49
CA VAL A 66 4.94 -12.88 -14.25
C VAL A 66 5.35 -14.35 -14.22
N PRO A 67 5.38 -15.06 -13.07
CA PRO A 67 5.79 -16.47 -13.06
C PRO A 67 4.94 -17.34 -13.98
N LEU A 68 3.63 -17.08 -14.06
CA LEU A 68 2.73 -17.77 -14.98
C LEU A 68 3.08 -17.45 -16.44
N LEU A 69 3.30 -16.17 -16.77
CA LEU A 69 3.67 -15.74 -18.13
C LEU A 69 5.01 -16.32 -18.60
N VAL A 70 5.97 -16.46 -17.68
CA VAL A 70 7.26 -17.10 -17.95
C VAL A 70 7.07 -18.60 -18.24
N VAL A 71 6.24 -19.30 -17.47
CA VAL A 71 5.98 -20.75 -17.65
C VAL A 71 5.32 -21.06 -19.00
N ILE A 72 4.44 -20.18 -19.48
CA ILE A 72 3.80 -20.34 -20.80
C ILE A 72 4.64 -19.73 -21.95
N HIS A 73 5.87 -19.28 -21.66
CA HIS A 73 6.83 -18.75 -22.63
C HIS A 73 6.33 -17.55 -23.45
N VAL A 74 5.60 -16.63 -22.80
CA VAL A 74 5.14 -15.40 -23.44
C VAL A 74 6.33 -14.57 -23.98
N PRO A 75 6.20 -13.90 -25.14
CA PRO A 75 7.19 -12.96 -25.63
C PRO A 75 7.56 -11.86 -24.62
N LEU A 76 8.85 -11.52 -24.56
CA LEU A 76 9.38 -10.54 -23.60
C LEU A 76 8.64 -9.19 -23.67
N ILE A 77 8.29 -8.72 -24.86
CA ILE A 77 7.58 -7.45 -25.06
C ILE A 77 6.24 -7.41 -24.31
N LEU A 78 5.49 -8.51 -24.25
CA LEU A 78 4.20 -8.55 -23.57
C LEU A 78 4.37 -8.50 -22.04
N ILE A 79 5.42 -9.13 -21.52
CA ILE A 79 5.77 -9.06 -20.09
C ILE A 79 6.13 -7.61 -19.73
N LEU A 80 6.95 -6.94 -20.57
CA LEU A 80 7.32 -5.54 -20.36
C LEU A 80 6.13 -4.60 -20.45
N LEU A 81 5.23 -4.81 -21.42
CA LEU A 81 3.99 -4.05 -21.56
C LEU A 81 3.04 -4.21 -20.37
N LEU A 82 3.19 -5.25 -19.57
CA LEU A 82 2.45 -5.41 -18.33
C LEU A 82 3.17 -4.75 -17.15
N VAL A 83 4.46 -5.05 -16.97
CA VAL A 83 5.23 -4.65 -15.78
C VAL A 83 5.51 -3.15 -15.78
N ILE A 84 5.86 -2.57 -16.93
CA ILE A 84 6.23 -1.15 -17.01
C ILE A 84 5.05 -0.24 -16.64
N PRO A 85 3.83 -0.41 -17.20
CA PRO A 85 2.68 0.38 -16.77
C PRO A 85 2.32 0.17 -15.30
N ALA A 86 2.38 -1.07 -14.80
CA ALA A 86 2.13 -1.37 -13.40
C ALA A 86 3.07 -0.59 -12.46
N MET A 87 4.37 -0.61 -12.75
CA MET A 87 5.36 0.16 -12.00
C MET A 87 5.15 1.67 -12.15
N SER A 88 4.75 2.12 -13.34
CA SER A 88 4.48 3.53 -13.61
C SER A 88 3.31 4.05 -12.79
N VAL A 89 2.23 3.27 -12.66
CA VAL A 89 1.08 3.61 -11.80
C VAL A 89 1.50 3.68 -10.33
N ALA A 90 2.29 2.71 -9.84
CA ALA A 90 2.78 2.73 -8.47
C ALA A 90 3.69 3.94 -8.19
N ALA A 91 4.59 4.28 -9.12
CA ALA A 91 5.47 5.43 -9.02
C ALA A 91 4.69 6.75 -9.06
N TRP A 92 3.75 6.89 -10.00
CA TRP A 92 2.89 8.07 -10.10
C TRP A 92 2.04 8.26 -8.83
N ALA A 93 1.47 7.18 -8.30
CA ALA A 93 0.74 7.23 -7.04
C ALA A 93 1.64 7.77 -5.91
N THR A 94 2.84 7.21 -5.77
CA THR A 94 3.79 7.55 -4.70
C THR A 94 4.30 8.98 -4.78
N PHE A 95 4.69 9.45 -5.97
CA PHE A 95 5.43 10.70 -6.12
C PHE A 95 4.60 11.88 -6.59
N ILE A 96 3.44 11.64 -7.21
CA ILE A 96 2.64 12.72 -7.80
C ILE A 96 1.28 12.82 -7.12
N ARG A 97 0.55 11.72 -6.99
CA ARG A 97 -0.84 11.75 -6.51
C ARG A 97 -0.97 11.95 -5.00
N PHE A 98 -0.25 11.16 -4.19
CA PHE A 98 -0.46 11.12 -2.74
C PHE A 98 0.30 12.17 -1.92
N PRO A 99 1.47 12.69 -2.32
CA PRO A 99 2.14 13.76 -1.57
C PRO A 99 1.24 14.96 -1.24
N PRO A 100 0.45 15.53 -2.18
CA PRO A 100 -0.45 16.64 -1.84
C PRO A 100 -1.59 16.21 -0.91
N LEU A 101 -2.12 14.99 -1.06
CA LEU A 101 -3.20 14.48 -0.21
C LEU A 101 -2.75 14.25 1.23
N ILE A 102 -1.52 13.76 1.41
CA ILE A 102 -0.93 13.56 2.73
C ILE A 102 -0.66 14.92 3.40
N ALA A 103 -0.20 15.92 2.66
CA ALA A 103 -0.02 17.27 3.18
C ALA A 103 -1.36 17.86 3.69
N ALA A 104 -2.41 17.77 2.88
CA ALA A 104 -3.75 18.23 3.28
C ALA A 104 -4.29 17.48 4.52
N ALA A 105 -4.11 16.16 4.58
CA ALA A 105 -4.52 15.36 5.74
C ALA A 105 -3.75 15.74 7.02
N ASN A 106 -2.45 16.04 6.90
CA ASN A 106 -1.63 16.50 8.02
C ASN A 106 -2.04 17.90 8.50
N ASP A 107 -2.38 18.81 7.58
CA ASP A 107 -2.86 20.15 7.93
C ASP A 107 -4.18 20.11 8.69
N GLU A 108 -5.11 19.24 8.29
CA GLU A 108 -6.36 19.01 9.01
C GLU A 108 -6.11 18.48 10.44
N ILE A 109 -5.18 17.54 10.60
CA ILE A 109 -4.77 17.04 11.93
C ILE A 109 -4.18 18.17 12.78
N ARG A 110 -3.38 19.07 12.19
CA ARG A 110 -2.84 20.24 12.88
C ARG A 110 -3.95 21.18 13.32
N ARG A 111 -4.89 21.52 12.44
CA ARG A 111 -6.04 22.39 12.76
C ARG A 111 -6.85 21.84 13.93
N ARG A 112 -7.15 20.54 13.92
CA ARG A 112 -7.89 19.87 15.02
C ARG A 112 -7.18 19.89 16.36
N ARG A 113 -5.84 19.97 16.41
CA ARG A 113 -5.10 20.13 17.67
C ARG A 113 -5.27 21.51 18.30
N PHE A 114 -5.47 22.55 17.50
CA PHE A 114 -5.54 23.94 17.97
C PHE A 114 -6.97 24.43 18.20
N VAL A 115 -7.99 23.74 17.69
CA VAL A 115 -9.38 24.03 18.03
C VAL A 115 -9.63 23.53 19.46
N PRO A 116 -9.89 24.41 20.44
CA PRO A 116 -10.31 23.99 21.77
C PRO A 116 -11.54 23.11 21.63
N PRO A 117 -11.68 22.02 22.40
CA PRO A 117 -12.91 21.26 22.43
C PRO A 117 -14.08 22.23 22.60
N PRO A 118 -15.20 22.08 21.86
CA PRO A 118 -16.35 22.94 22.05
C PRO A 118 -16.65 23.00 23.54
N ARG A 119 -16.76 24.22 24.06
CA ARG A 119 -16.98 24.48 25.48
C ARG A 119 -18.29 23.76 25.82
N ARG A 120 -18.20 22.58 26.45
CA ARG A 120 -19.40 21.83 26.87
C ARG A 120 -20.26 22.80 27.67
N ASP A 121 -21.48 23.02 27.22
CA ASP A 121 -22.47 23.73 28.03
C ASP A 121 -22.52 23.04 29.39
N GLU A 122 -22.54 23.84 30.45
CA GLU A 122 -22.38 23.37 31.82
C GLU A 122 -23.45 22.32 32.21
N LYS A 123 -24.57 22.30 31.48
CA LYS A 123 -25.67 21.32 31.55
C LYS A 123 -25.31 19.90 31.08
N GLU A 124 -24.33 19.73 30.19
CA GLU A 124 -23.91 18.43 29.66
C GLU A 124 -22.70 17.83 30.38
N ARG A 125 -22.17 18.50 31.42
CA ARG A 125 -21.20 17.85 32.31
C ARG A 125 -21.92 16.70 33.00
N PRO A 126 -21.51 15.44 32.78
CA PRO A 126 -22.06 14.34 33.58
C PRO A 126 -21.75 14.67 35.03
N ARG A 127 -22.80 14.91 35.82
CA ARG A 127 -22.71 15.05 37.27
C ARG A 127 -21.90 13.85 37.75
N ALA A 128 -20.80 14.10 38.47
CA ALA A 128 -19.95 13.03 38.97
C ALA A 128 -20.84 11.97 39.62
N THR A 129 -20.93 10.80 39.01
CA THR A 129 -21.68 9.69 39.60
C THR A 129 -21.01 9.40 40.94
N PRO A 130 -21.75 9.29 42.05
CA PRO A 130 -21.16 9.05 43.37
C PRO A 130 -20.66 7.60 43.50
N ALA A 131 -19.79 7.16 42.60
CA ALA A 131 -19.10 5.88 42.63
C ALA A 131 -17.70 6.11 43.24
N GLY A 132 -17.68 6.43 44.53
CA GLY A 132 -16.42 6.72 45.21
C GLY A 132 -16.51 6.99 46.70
N ARG A 133 -17.62 6.63 47.38
CA ARG A 133 -17.64 6.60 48.84
C ARG A 133 -16.84 5.37 49.31
N ARG A 134 -15.51 5.46 49.28
CA ARG A 134 -14.62 4.50 49.94
C ARG A 134 -15.08 4.36 51.39
N ARG A 135 -15.72 3.24 51.71
CA ARG A 135 -15.96 2.83 53.10
C ARG A 135 -14.58 2.56 53.72
N ARG A 136 -14.08 3.50 54.52
CA ARG A 136 -13.03 3.19 55.51
C ARG A 136 -13.67 2.26 56.54
N HIS A 137 -13.35 0.97 56.47
CA HIS A 137 -13.59 0.08 57.60
C HIS A 137 -12.50 0.36 58.64
N ARG A 138 -12.94 0.66 59.87
CA ARG A 138 -12.11 0.62 61.07
C ARG A 138 -11.78 -0.82 61.42
#